data_AF-E2CRJ6-F1
#
_entry.id   AF-E2CRJ6-F1
#
_cell.length_a   1.000
_cell.length_b   1.000
_cell.length_c   1.000
_cell.angle_alpha   90.00
_cell.angle_beta   90.00
_cell.angle_gamma   90.00
#
_symmetry.space_group_name_H-M   'P 1'
#
loop_
_entity.id
_entity.type
_entity.pdbx_description
1 polymer ?
#
loop_
_entity_poly.entity_id
_entity_poly.type
_entity_poly.pdbx_seq_one_letter_code
_entity_poly.pdbx_strand_id
1 'polypeptide(L)'
;MSEEVMNIYDAAKILSLSGSVTPELVKTAYKQACKKYHPDINPAGEEMMKVVNAAFAVLKDHSGEIKEEQSDYGEEFNTALNSIMALDGLIIEICGVWIWVTGDTRTHKDHLKQAGFKWASKKKAWHFRPSNHRSFSRGQTSLDEIRAKYGSKKPSGDGFKRVSAPPKVQGGFRSKANGNKNGRYSHA
;
A
#
# COMPACT_ATOMS: atom_id res chain seq x y z
N MET A 1 -16.13 17.09 13.34
CA MET A 1 -15.31 15.92 13.72
C MET A 1 -15.66 14.81 12.74
N SER A 2 -14.92 14.68 11.64
CA SER A 2 -15.17 13.60 10.67
C SER A 2 -14.64 12.31 11.27
N GLU A 3 -15.55 11.43 11.70
CA GLU A 3 -15.21 10.10 12.19
C GLU A 3 -14.50 9.32 11.09
N GLU A 4 -13.34 8.76 11.41
CA GLU A 4 -12.55 7.92 10.51
C GLU A 4 -13.37 6.67 10.16
N VAL A 5 -13.91 6.60 8.94
CA VAL A 5 -14.74 5.47 8.53
C VAL A 5 -13.87 4.31 8.06
N MET A 6 -13.17 3.66 9.00
CA MET A 6 -12.63 2.32 8.79
C MET A 6 -13.75 1.31 9.09
N ASN A 7 -14.06 0.43 8.15
CA ASN A 7 -15.05 -0.63 8.39
C ASN A 7 -14.39 -1.85 9.05
N ILE A 8 -15.22 -2.76 9.58
CA ILE A 8 -14.79 -3.97 10.30
C ILE A 8 -13.87 -4.85 9.45
N TYR A 9 -14.15 -5.02 8.16
CA TYR A 9 -13.34 -5.87 7.27
C TYR A 9 -11.96 -5.28 7.00
N ASP A 10 -11.90 -3.97 6.79
CA ASP A 10 -10.64 -3.25 6.59
C ASP A 10 -9.78 -3.28 7.87
N ALA A 11 -10.41 -3.07 9.04
CA ALA A 11 -9.74 -3.19 10.33
C ALA A 11 -9.20 -4.61 10.57
N ALA A 12 -9.98 -5.63 10.20
CA ALA A 12 -9.58 -7.03 10.37
C ALA A 12 -8.37 -7.40 9.50
N LYS A 13 -8.28 -6.84 8.29
CA LYS A 13 -7.13 -7.03 7.39
C LYS A 13 -5.85 -6.44 7.98
N ILE A 14 -5.92 -5.28 8.63
CA ILE A 14 -4.76 -4.67 9.32
C ILE A 14 -4.28 -5.54 10.49
N LEU A 15 -5.20 -6.15 11.23
CA LEU A 15 -4.88 -7.04 12.37
C LEU A 15 -4.73 -8.52 11.97
N SER A 16 -4.77 -8.84 10.66
CA SER A 16 -4.70 -10.20 10.12
C SER A 16 -5.71 -11.18 10.74
N LEU A 17 -6.92 -10.70 11.05
CA LEU A 17 -8.03 -11.45 11.62
C LEU A 17 -8.97 -11.97 10.51
N SER A 18 -9.45 -13.20 10.68
CA SER A 18 -10.44 -13.86 9.82
C SER A 18 -11.21 -14.92 10.62
N GLY A 19 -12.34 -15.39 10.11
CA GLY A 19 -13.16 -16.40 10.77
C GLY A 19 -13.87 -15.87 12.01
N SER A 20 -14.00 -16.70 13.05
CA SER A 20 -14.65 -16.31 14.31
C SER A 20 -13.75 -15.37 15.12
N VAL A 21 -14.16 -14.10 15.23
CA VAL A 21 -13.43 -13.05 15.94
C VAL A 21 -14.12 -12.74 17.25
N THR A 22 -13.33 -12.68 18.33
CA THR A 22 -13.77 -12.24 19.66
C THR A 22 -12.90 -11.08 20.18
N PRO A 23 -13.36 -10.31 21.17
CA PRO A 23 -12.59 -9.23 21.78
C PRO A 23 -11.22 -9.67 22.31
N GLU A 24 -11.09 -10.88 22.82
CA GLU A 24 -9.83 -11.46 23.33
C GLU A 24 -8.85 -11.70 22.17
N LEU A 25 -9.34 -12.23 21.06
CA LEU A 25 -8.55 -12.43 19.84
C LEU A 25 -8.09 -11.08 19.28
N VAL A 26 -8.98 -10.09 19.23
CA VAL A 26 -8.65 -8.72 18.79
C VAL A 26 -7.56 -8.10 19.65
N LYS A 27 -7.66 -8.20 20.98
CA LYS A 27 -6.61 -7.71 21.91
C LYS A 27 -5.28 -8.41 21.69
N THR A 28 -5.29 -9.71 21.40
CA THR A 28 -4.08 -10.50 21.15
C THR A 28 -3.42 -10.07 19.84
N ALA A 29 -4.19 -9.96 18.75
CA ALA A 29 -3.72 -9.52 17.45
C ALA A 29 -3.19 -8.08 17.51
N TYR A 30 -3.88 -7.18 18.20
CA TYR A 30 -3.41 -5.81 18.44
C TYR A 30 -2.03 -5.78 19.12
N LYS A 31 -1.82 -6.52 20.21
CA LYS A 31 -0.52 -6.59 20.89
C LYS A 31 0.59 -7.10 19.97
N GLN A 32 0.30 -8.11 19.15
CA GLN A 32 1.25 -8.64 18.18
C GLN A 32 1.60 -7.59 17.11
N ALA A 33 0.59 -6.88 16.58
CA ALA A 33 0.78 -5.80 15.63
C ALA A 33 1.60 -4.64 16.23
N CYS A 34 1.33 -4.23 17.47
CA CYS A 34 2.12 -3.20 18.17
C CYS A 34 3.59 -3.59 18.28
N LYS A 35 3.88 -4.84 18.69
CA LYS A 35 5.25 -5.33 18.79
C LYS A 35 5.96 -5.35 17.42
N LYS A 36 5.22 -5.70 16.36
CA LYS A 36 5.75 -5.82 15.00
C LYS A 36 6.02 -4.45 14.36
N TYR A 37 5.14 -3.49 14.59
CA TYR A 37 5.14 -2.20 13.89
C TYR A 37 5.58 -1.01 14.75
N HIS A 38 6.13 -1.25 15.94
CA HIS A 38 6.56 -0.18 16.85
C HIS A 38 7.57 0.78 16.19
N PRO A 39 7.47 2.11 16.41
CA PRO A 39 8.39 3.09 15.86
C PRO A 39 9.87 2.84 16.20
N ASP A 40 10.17 2.27 17.37
CA ASP A 40 11.56 1.97 17.77
C ASP A 40 12.28 0.97 16.85
N ILE A 41 11.55 0.14 16.10
CA ILE A 41 12.12 -0.89 15.23
C ILE A 41 11.69 -0.77 13.77
N ASN A 42 10.72 0.11 13.47
CA ASN A 42 10.13 0.26 12.15
C ASN A 42 10.14 1.74 11.74
N PRO A 43 10.81 2.12 10.64
CA PRO A 43 10.82 3.50 10.17
C PRO A 43 9.41 4.06 9.93
N ALA A 44 8.53 3.26 9.31
CA ALA A 44 7.11 3.61 9.13
C ALA A 44 6.25 3.43 10.39
N GLY A 45 6.86 3.11 11.54
CA GLY A 45 6.17 2.63 12.72
C GLY A 45 5.20 3.64 13.34
N GLU A 46 5.50 4.94 13.28
CA GLU A 46 4.55 5.97 13.74
C GLU A 46 3.22 5.90 12.97
N GLU A 47 3.29 5.82 11.65
CA GLU A 47 2.11 5.74 10.79
C GLU A 47 1.40 4.39 10.89
N MET A 48 2.18 3.30 10.97
CA MET A 48 1.61 1.97 11.20
C MET A 48 0.87 1.90 12.53
N MET A 49 1.41 2.47 13.60
CA MET A 49 0.75 2.49 14.90
C MET A 49 -0.55 3.29 14.86
N LYS A 50 -0.62 4.40 14.10
CA LYS A 50 -1.87 5.13 13.88
C LYS A 50 -2.93 4.24 13.21
N VAL A 51 -2.54 3.46 12.19
CA VAL A 51 -3.45 2.55 11.47
C VAL A 51 -3.88 1.36 12.35
N VAL A 52 -2.95 0.76 13.10
CA VAL A 52 -3.21 -0.33 14.04
C VAL A 52 -4.15 0.10 15.17
N ASN A 53 -3.94 1.30 15.72
CA ASN A 53 -4.82 1.86 16.76
C ASN A 53 -6.22 2.12 16.23
N ALA A 54 -6.35 2.64 15.00
CA ALA A 54 -7.65 2.84 14.35
C ALA A 54 -8.37 1.49 14.13
N ALA A 55 -7.66 0.47 13.64
CA ALA A 55 -8.22 -0.87 13.45
C ALA A 55 -8.70 -1.49 14.78
N PHE A 56 -7.90 -1.35 15.85
CA PHE A 56 -8.30 -1.81 17.17
C PHE A 56 -9.52 -1.06 17.71
N ALA A 57 -9.60 0.25 17.53
CA ALA A 57 -10.75 1.05 17.97
C ALA A 57 -12.07 0.57 17.34
N VAL A 58 -12.04 0.11 16.09
CA VAL A 58 -13.19 -0.46 15.36
C VAL A 58 -13.55 -1.86 15.88
N LEU A 59 -12.56 -2.68 16.23
CA LEU A 59 -12.76 -4.11 16.51
C LEU A 59 -12.79 -4.48 17.99
N LYS A 60 -12.36 -3.61 18.90
CA LYS A 60 -12.14 -3.94 20.33
C LYS A 60 -13.35 -4.59 21.02
N ASP A 61 -14.56 -4.24 20.59
CA ASP A 61 -15.82 -4.74 21.13
C ASP A 61 -16.57 -5.64 20.11
N HIS A 62 -15.94 -5.98 18.98
CA HIS A 62 -16.55 -6.80 17.94
C HIS A 62 -16.51 -8.29 18.29
N SER A 63 -17.66 -8.94 18.11
CA SER A 63 -17.82 -10.39 18.15
C SER A 63 -18.60 -10.81 16.92
N GLY A 64 -18.05 -11.73 16.13
CA GLY A 64 -18.71 -12.15 14.89
C GLY A 64 -17.80 -12.91 13.94
N GLU A 65 -18.37 -13.28 12.80
CA GLU A 65 -17.64 -14.01 11.75
C GLU A 65 -17.18 -13.05 10.64
N ILE A 66 -15.87 -13.05 10.38
CA ILE A 66 -15.25 -12.34 9.27
C ILE A 66 -15.02 -13.34 8.14
N LYS A 67 -15.89 -13.27 7.12
CA LYS A 67 -15.94 -14.20 5.98
C LYS A 67 -14.90 -13.93 4.88
N GLU A 68 -13.92 -13.08 5.15
CA GLU A 68 -12.81 -12.81 4.23
C GLU A 68 -11.66 -13.77 4.53
N GLU A 69 -10.93 -14.17 3.49
CA GLU A 69 -9.71 -14.96 3.63
C GLU A 69 -8.68 -14.21 4.49
N GLN A 70 -7.95 -14.96 5.31
CA GLN A 70 -6.83 -14.41 6.05
C GLN A 70 -5.84 -13.76 5.08
N SER A 71 -5.43 -12.53 5.37
CA SER A 71 -4.51 -11.77 4.53
C SER A 71 -3.36 -11.20 5.35
N ASP A 72 -2.18 -11.12 4.74
CA ASP A 72 -1.01 -10.42 5.28
C ASP A 72 -1.03 -8.91 4.97
N TYR A 73 -2.22 -8.33 4.83
CA TYR A 73 -2.35 -6.97 4.32
C TYR A 73 -1.66 -5.93 5.21
N GLY A 74 -1.66 -6.12 6.53
CA GLY A 74 -0.91 -5.26 7.45
C GLY A 74 0.59 -5.20 7.12
N GLU A 75 1.19 -6.32 6.72
CA GLU A 75 2.60 -6.38 6.33
C GLU A 75 2.85 -5.81 4.94
N GLU A 76 1.98 -6.12 4.00
CA GLU A 76 2.06 -5.56 2.65
C GLU A 76 1.94 -4.03 2.71
N PHE A 77 1.03 -3.50 3.53
CA PHE A 77 0.86 -2.08 3.79
C PHE A 77 2.13 -1.47 4.41
N ASN A 78 2.67 -2.11 5.46
CA ASN A 78 3.91 -1.68 6.10
C ASN A 78 5.10 -1.64 5.12
N THR A 79 5.23 -2.68 4.30
CA THR A 79 6.29 -2.80 3.29
C THR A 79 6.15 -1.73 2.22
N ALA A 80 4.94 -1.54 1.70
CA ALA A 80 4.64 -0.53 0.71
C ALA A 80 4.96 0.87 1.25
N LEU A 81 4.57 1.18 2.49
CA LEU A 81 4.83 2.48 3.12
C LEU A 81 6.33 2.73 3.32
N ASN A 82 7.05 1.79 3.94
CA ASN A 82 8.51 1.88 4.11
C ASN A 82 9.25 2.08 2.77
N SER A 83 8.77 1.48 1.69
CA SER A 83 9.42 1.58 0.37
C SER A 83 9.37 2.98 -0.25
N ILE A 84 8.42 3.83 0.15
CA ILE A 84 8.20 5.14 -0.49
C ILE A 84 8.46 6.33 0.42
N MET A 85 8.50 6.14 1.75
CA MET A 85 8.61 7.25 2.70
C MET A 85 9.91 8.06 2.58
N ALA A 86 10.99 7.43 2.14
CA ALA A 86 12.27 8.11 1.96
C ALA A 86 12.48 8.69 0.55
N LEU A 87 11.48 8.58 -0.34
CA LEU A 87 11.56 9.09 -1.71
C LEU A 87 11.14 10.56 -1.78
N ASP A 88 12.01 11.36 -2.39
CA ASP A 88 11.83 12.79 -2.49
C ASP A 88 10.71 13.20 -3.46
N GLY A 89 9.99 14.26 -3.09
CA GLY A 89 8.96 14.85 -3.93
C GLY A 89 7.63 14.09 -3.95
N LEU A 90 7.53 12.96 -3.23
CA LEU A 90 6.27 12.26 -3.04
C LEU A 90 5.42 12.92 -1.95
N ILE A 91 4.12 13.03 -2.21
CA ILE A 91 3.10 13.40 -1.24
C ILE A 91 2.32 12.14 -0.92
N ILE A 92 2.48 11.63 0.30
CA ILE A 92 1.86 10.40 0.78
C ILE A 92 0.65 10.76 1.64
N GLU A 93 -0.47 10.11 1.40
CA GLU A 93 -1.72 10.28 2.14
C GLU A 93 -2.30 8.91 2.50
N ILE A 94 -2.61 8.68 3.77
CA ILE A 94 -3.33 7.50 4.24
C ILE A 94 -4.81 7.90 4.39
N CYS A 95 -5.66 7.27 3.58
CA CYS A 95 -7.11 7.49 3.58
C CYS A 95 -7.80 6.15 3.88
N GLY A 96 -8.30 5.98 5.12
CA GLY A 96 -8.75 4.68 5.61
C GLY A 96 -7.59 3.66 5.63
N VAL A 97 -7.75 2.53 4.96
CA VAL A 97 -6.68 1.52 4.78
C VAL A 97 -5.97 1.63 3.43
N TRP A 98 -6.03 2.77 2.75
CA TRP A 98 -5.39 2.95 1.44
C TRP A 98 -4.27 3.97 1.55
N ILE A 99 -3.17 3.70 0.87
CA ILE A 99 -2.09 4.67 0.67
C ILE A 99 -2.32 5.32 -0.69
N TRP A 100 -2.40 6.64 -0.72
CA TRP A 100 -2.42 7.46 -1.93
C TRP A 100 -1.12 8.23 -2.07
N VAL A 101 -0.61 8.31 -3.30
CA VAL A 101 0.65 9.00 -3.59
C VAL A 101 0.46 9.95 -4.76
N THR A 102 0.79 11.23 -4.53
CA THR A 102 0.84 12.31 -5.53
C THR A 102 2.19 13.04 -5.44
N GLY A 103 2.36 14.19 -6.10
CA GLY A 103 3.64 14.89 -6.20
C GLY A 103 4.47 14.44 -7.40
N ASP A 104 5.80 14.40 -7.27
CA ASP A 104 6.74 13.96 -8.31
C ASP A 104 6.77 12.43 -8.46
N THR A 105 5.63 11.85 -8.77
CA THR A 105 5.48 10.39 -8.91
C THR A 105 6.07 9.84 -10.20
N ARG A 106 6.44 10.71 -11.15
CA ARG A 106 6.90 10.31 -12.48
C ARG A 106 8.34 9.81 -12.45
N THR A 107 9.18 10.40 -11.60
CA THR A 107 10.57 9.99 -11.36
C THR A 107 10.64 8.65 -10.62
N HIS A 108 9.66 8.37 -9.75
CA HIS A 108 9.58 7.15 -8.94
C HIS A 108 8.63 6.08 -9.50
N LYS A 109 8.15 6.23 -10.74
CA LYS A 109 7.11 5.37 -11.32
C LYS A 109 7.43 3.88 -11.26
N ASP A 110 8.66 3.50 -11.61
CA ASP A 110 9.03 2.08 -11.67
C ASP A 110 9.16 1.48 -10.27
N HIS A 111 9.66 2.27 -9.31
CA HIS A 111 9.70 1.90 -7.90
C HIS A 111 8.30 1.71 -7.31
N LEU A 112 7.38 2.64 -7.59
CA LEU A 112 5.98 2.55 -7.16
C LEU A 112 5.31 1.28 -7.72
N LYS A 113 5.54 0.94 -8.99
CA LYS A 113 5.03 -0.31 -9.57
C LYS A 113 5.61 -1.55 -8.90
N GLN A 114 6.92 -1.56 -8.66
CA GLN A 114 7.59 -2.68 -8.01
C GLN A 114 7.09 -2.89 -6.57
N ALA A 115 6.78 -1.79 -5.87
CA ALA A 115 6.15 -1.80 -4.55
C ALA A 115 4.63 -2.11 -4.58
N GLY A 116 4.07 -2.51 -5.73
CA GLY A 116 2.67 -2.94 -5.85
C GLY A 116 1.64 -1.80 -5.97
N PHE A 117 2.07 -0.55 -6.08
CA PHE A 117 1.15 0.57 -6.30
C PHE A 117 0.54 0.52 -7.71
N LYS A 118 -0.70 0.97 -7.82
CA LYS A 118 -1.44 1.04 -9.08
C LYS A 118 -1.78 2.48 -9.45
N TRP A 119 -1.67 2.80 -10.73
CA TRP A 119 -1.98 4.14 -11.25
C TRP A 119 -3.48 4.32 -11.47
N ALA A 120 -4.06 5.34 -10.84
CA ALA A 120 -5.42 5.79 -11.08
C ALA A 120 -5.43 7.03 -11.99
N SER A 121 -5.53 6.80 -13.30
CA SER A 121 -5.41 7.85 -14.33
C SER A 121 -6.33 9.05 -14.13
N LYS A 122 -7.60 8.83 -13.80
CA LYS A 122 -8.59 9.90 -13.57
C LYS A 122 -8.24 10.79 -12.36
N LYS A 123 -7.60 10.21 -11.34
CA LYS A 123 -7.18 10.89 -10.11
C LYS A 123 -5.76 11.45 -10.21
N LYS A 124 -5.01 11.08 -11.26
CA LYS A 124 -3.60 11.39 -11.45
C LYS A 124 -2.75 11.04 -10.22
N ALA A 125 -3.03 9.89 -9.62
CA ALA A 125 -2.39 9.44 -8.39
C ALA A 125 -2.13 7.94 -8.40
N TRP A 126 -1.15 7.51 -7.61
CA TRP A 126 -0.92 6.10 -7.31
C TRP A 126 -1.67 5.71 -6.05
N HIS A 127 -2.05 4.45 -5.95
CA HIS A 127 -2.59 3.90 -4.72
C HIS A 127 -2.11 2.50 -4.40
N PHE A 128 -2.05 2.20 -3.10
CA PHE A 128 -1.89 0.87 -2.54
C PHE A 128 -3.12 0.53 -1.70
N ARG A 129 -3.65 -0.69 -1.87
CA ARG A 129 -4.91 -1.14 -1.25
C ARG A 129 -4.92 -2.67 -1.16
N PRO A 130 -5.78 -3.28 -0.33
CA PRO A 130 -5.89 -4.74 -0.30
C PRO A 130 -6.25 -5.30 -1.67
N SER A 131 -5.59 -6.38 -2.09
CA SER A 131 -5.77 -7.02 -3.39
C SER A 131 -7.24 -7.43 -3.65
N ASN A 132 -7.91 -7.91 -2.60
CA ASN A 132 -9.29 -8.39 -2.60
C ASN A 132 -10.32 -7.24 -2.66
N HIS A 133 -9.90 -6.03 -2.28
CA HIS A 133 -10.80 -4.88 -2.28
C HIS A 133 -11.07 -4.51 -3.75
N ARG A 134 -12.27 -4.73 -4.29
CA ARG A 134 -12.67 -4.22 -5.62
C ARG A 134 -13.55 -2.99 -5.43
N SER A 135 -13.25 -1.90 -6.13
CA SER A 135 -14.19 -0.77 -6.18
C SER A 135 -15.36 -1.19 -7.07
N PHE A 136 -16.55 -1.30 -6.48
CA PHE A 136 -17.79 -1.52 -7.22
C PHE A 136 -18.23 -0.26 -8.00
N SER A 137 -17.70 0.91 -7.63
CA SER A 137 -17.91 2.14 -8.38
C SER A 137 -17.04 2.16 -9.65
N ARG A 138 -17.55 2.70 -10.76
CA ARG A 138 -16.81 2.85 -12.03
C ARG A 138 -15.67 3.90 -11.99
N GLY A 139 -15.08 4.12 -10.82
CA GLY A 139 -13.96 5.04 -10.62
C GLY A 139 -14.33 6.52 -10.81
N GLN A 140 -15.57 6.88 -10.51
CA GLN A 140 -16.08 8.26 -10.61
C GLN A 140 -15.63 9.12 -9.41
N THR A 141 -15.40 8.51 -8.25
CA THR A 141 -15.09 9.23 -7.02
C THR A 141 -13.76 10.00 -7.15
N SER A 142 -13.76 11.29 -6.80
CA SER A 142 -12.54 12.11 -6.83
C SER A 142 -11.61 11.81 -5.65
N LEU A 143 -10.37 12.31 -5.65
CA LEU A 143 -9.53 12.22 -4.46
C LEU A 143 -10.12 13.01 -3.30
N ASP A 144 -10.67 14.19 -3.55
CA ASP A 144 -11.24 15.03 -2.50
C ASP A 144 -12.44 14.39 -1.83
N GLU A 145 -13.28 13.68 -2.58
CA GLU A 145 -14.37 12.88 -2.04
C GLU A 145 -13.86 11.71 -1.17
N ILE A 146 -12.74 11.07 -1.58
CA ILE A 146 -12.10 10.02 -0.78
C ILE A 146 -11.56 10.62 0.52
N ARG A 147 -10.87 11.75 0.45
CA ARG A 147 -10.35 12.46 1.63
C ARG A 147 -11.49 12.90 2.56
N ALA A 148 -12.59 13.40 2.00
CA ALA A 148 -13.76 13.79 2.78
C ALA A 148 -14.42 12.60 3.49
N LYS A 149 -14.45 11.44 2.84
CA LYS A 149 -15.10 10.23 3.36
C LYS A 149 -14.24 9.48 4.38
N TYR A 150 -12.95 9.33 4.11
CA TYR A 150 -12.05 8.45 4.85
C TYR A 150 -10.97 9.22 5.65
N GLY A 151 -11.00 10.55 5.59
CA GLY A 151 -9.90 11.38 6.07
C GLY A 151 -8.70 11.35 5.12
N SER A 152 -7.69 12.15 5.44
CA SER A 152 -6.37 12.10 4.83
C SER A 152 -5.32 12.42 5.90
N LYS A 153 -4.47 11.45 6.20
CA LYS A 153 -3.32 11.61 7.10
C LYS A 153 -2.05 11.64 6.27
N LYS A 154 -1.26 12.69 6.40
CA LYS A 154 0.07 12.77 5.79
C LYS A 154 1.11 12.29 6.79
N PRO A 155 1.95 11.31 6.44
CA PRO A 155 3.05 10.91 7.28
C PRO A 155 3.95 12.09 7.68
N SER A 156 4.33 12.15 8.95
CA SER A 156 5.26 13.17 9.46
C SER A 156 6.63 12.98 8.80
N GLY A 157 7.13 14.02 8.11
CA GLY A 157 8.38 13.95 7.33
C GLY A 157 9.67 14.08 8.15
N ASP A 158 9.59 14.40 9.44
CA ASP A 158 10.77 14.77 10.25
C ASP A 158 11.66 13.59 10.66
N GLY A 159 11.18 12.34 10.56
CA GLY A 159 11.90 11.14 10.99
C GLY A 159 12.74 10.43 9.92
N PHE A 160 12.59 10.80 8.64
CA PHE A 160 13.17 10.03 7.53
C PHE A 160 14.49 10.62 7.05
N LYS A 161 15.60 9.90 7.28
CA LYS A 161 16.83 10.15 6.55
C LYS A 161 16.57 9.88 5.06
N ARG A 162 16.49 10.96 4.28
CA ARG A 162 16.34 10.94 2.83
C ARG A 162 17.46 10.07 2.26
N VAL A 163 17.12 8.93 1.67
CA VAL A 163 18.10 8.15 0.90
C VAL A 163 18.20 8.79 -0.47
N SER A 164 19.39 9.30 -0.79
CA SER A 164 19.74 9.67 -2.15
C SER A 164 19.49 8.48 -3.07
N ALA A 165 18.87 8.75 -4.22
CA ALA A 165 18.40 7.76 -5.19
C ALA A 165 19.35 6.56 -5.36
N PRO A 166 18.82 5.32 -5.48
CA PRO A 166 19.65 4.16 -5.75
C PRO A 166 20.40 4.32 -7.09
N PRO A 167 21.61 3.75 -7.22
CA PRO A 167 22.38 3.83 -8.44
C PRO A 167 21.56 3.26 -9.60
N LYS A 168 21.50 4.01 -10.71
CA LYS A 168 20.79 3.63 -11.93
C LYS A 168 21.20 2.22 -12.33
N VAL A 169 20.24 1.29 -12.28
CA VAL A 169 20.44 -0.07 -12.81
C VAL A 169 20.73 0.09 -14.31
N GLN A 170 21.97 -0.17 -14.71
CA GLN A 170 22.39 -0.11 -16.10
C GLN A 170 21.66 -1.22 -16.87
N GLY A 171 20.67 -0.83 -17.68
CA GLY A 171 19.87 -1.72 -18.50
C GLY A 171 20.74 -2.50 -19.48
N GLY A 172 20.90 -3.79 -19.25
CA GLY A 172 21.43 -4.74 -20.23
C GLY A 172 20.37 -5.11 -21.26
N PHE A 173 20.13 -4.23 -22.24
CA PHE A 173 19.44 -4.62 -23.47
C PHE A 173 20.44 -5.39 -24.36
N ARG A 174 20.26 -6.70 -24.51
CA ARG A 174 20.86 -7.48 -25.60
C ARG A 174 19.75 -8.10 -26.45
N SER A 175 19.27 -7.33 -27.41
CA SER A 175 18.50 -7.84 -28.54
C SER A 175 19.45 -8.63 -29.46
N LYS A 176 19.26 -9.94 -29.60
CA LYS A 176 19.74 -10.67 -30.78
C LYS A 176 18.59 -10.80 -31.76
N ALA A 177 18.57 -9.90 -32.75
CA ALA A 177 17.88 -10.12 -34.00
C ALA A 177 18.61 -11.25 -34.75
N ASN A 178 17.91 -12.35 -35.05
CA ASN A 178 18.43 -13.35 -35.99
C ASN A 178 17.85 -13.02 -37.37
N GLY A 179 18.72 -12.46 -38.22
CA GLY A 179 18.40 -12.13 -39.61
C GLY A 179 18.42 -13.38 -40.48
N ASN A 180 17.26 -13.71 -41.05
CA ASN A 180 17.13 -14.63 -42.17
C ASN A 180 17.48 -13.87 -43.46
N LYS A 181 18.59 -14.24 -44.14
CA LYS A 181 18.77 -14.12 -45.60
C LYS A 181 19.88 -15.07 -46.07
N ASN A 182 19.52 -16.05 -46.92
CA ASN A 182 20.00 -16.15 -48.31
C ASN A 182 19.69 -17.54 -48.88
N GLY A 183 18.88 -17.56 -49.93
CA GLY A 183 18.77 -18.69 -50.84
C GLY A 183 19.89 -18.68 -51.88
N ARG A 184 20.21 -19.87 -52.39
CA ARG A 184 20.53 -20.13 -53.80
C ARG A 184 20.69 -21.63 -54.00
N TYR A 185 19.73 -22.22 -54.72
CA TYR A 185 19.90 -23.49 -55.41
C TYR A 185 20.40 -23.18 -56.82
N SER A 186 21.53 -23.78 -57.22
CA SER A 186 21.89 -23.97 -58.63
C SER A 186 23.16 -24.83 -58.78
N HIS A 187 23.07 -25.75 -59.76
CA HIS A 187 24.11 -26.57 -60.43
C HIS A 187 24.45 -27.90 -59.71
N ALA A 188 24.53 -29.05 -60.38
CA ALA A 188 24.46 -29.42 -61.79
C ALA A 188 23.94 -30.87 -61.90
#